data_AF-E5XNL4-F1
#
_entry.id   AF-E5XNL4-F1
#
_cell.length_a   1.000
_cell.length_b   1.000
_cell.length_c   1.000
_cell.angle_alpha   90.00
_cell.angle_beta   90.00
_cell.angle_gamma   90.00
#
_symmetry.space_group_name_H-M   'P 1'
#
loop_
_entity.id
_entity.type
_entity.pdbx_description
1 polymer ?
#
loop_
_entity_poly.entity_id
_entity_poly.type
_entity_poly.pdbx_seq_one_letter_code
_entity_poly.pdbx_strand_id
1 'polypeptide(L)'
;MCAKKMTVWTAALATAAGLVAPTASADPLPGCVDGGFGPPVDMVAPTGSTACVLRGSDGWSYQATWSQGATQYEWEAAIQVADPRGAVRQSVREQVGGISKPYGFKLWDLDQDGLPELVVHKDDGAQNGIWSVWRRPADNALFQRAGSFGAVATLPEEGGFFLALWHMSAGEHTRRLDRFDQDNAIVEVAVGDDAISRTSPGGTCELTKTGDLAAAGLTWEQAKERLCREW
;
A
#
# COMPACT_ATOMS: atom_id res chain seq x y z
N MET A 1 -22.86 50.39 67.68
CA MET A 1 -23.13 49.15 66.92
C MET A 1 -22.01 48.94 65.91
N CYS A 2 -21.41 47.75 65.98
CA CYS A 2 -20.38 47.07 65.19
C CYS A 2 -19.56 47.81 64.11
N ALA A 3 -18.26 47.95 64.38
CA ALA A 3 -17.21 48.12 63.37
C ALA A 3 -16.76 46.75 62.80
N LYS A 4 -16.89 46.56 61.49
CA LYS A 4 -16.47 45.35 60.76
C LYS A 4 -14.97 45.46 60.43
N LYS A 5 -14.15 44.58 61.00
CA LYS A 5 -12.75 44.39 60.57
C LYS A 5 -12.73 43.56 59.29
N MET A 6 -12.20 44.12 58.21
CA MET A 6 -11.90 43.41 56.96
C MET A 6 -10.46 42.87 57.03
N THR A 7 -10.33 41.55 57.01
CA THR A 7 -9.05 40.85 56.91
C THR A 7 -8.72 40.66 55.43
N VAL A 8 -7.67 41.32 54.96
CA VAL A 8 -7.11 41.15 53.61
C VAL A 8 -6.16 39.95 53.65
N TRP A 9 -6.43 38.93 52.84
CA TRP A 9 -5.55 37.78 52.65
C TRP A 9 -4.68 38.01 51.42
N THR A 10 -3.37 38.12 51.62
CA THR A 10 -2.37 38.18 50.56
C THR A 10 -2.06 36.76 50.11
N ALA A 11 -2.54 36.36 48.94
CA ALA A 11 -2.18 35.08 48.32
C ALA A 11 -0.79 35.20 47.66
N ALA A 12 0.18 34.44 48.16
CA ALA A 12 1.50 34.31 47.54
C ALA A 12 1.39 33.34 46.34
N LEU A 13 1.57 33.86 45.12
CA LEU A 13 1.73 33.08 43.91
C LEU A 13 3.13 32.45 43.90
N ALA A 14 3.22 31.16 44.18
CA ALA A 14 4.43 30.38 43.97
C ALA A 14 4.56 30.01 42.48
N THR A 15 5.42 30.72 41.75
CA THR A 15 5.87 30.32 40.40
C THR A 15 6.72 29.06 40.51
N ALA A 16 6.11 27.90 40.27
CA ALA A 16 6.83 26.66 40.06
C ALA A 16 7.53 26.72 38.69
N ALA A 17 8.83 26.98 38.69
CA ALA A 17 9.68 26.81 37.51
C ALA A 17 9.75 25.31 37.18
N GLY A 18 8.91 24.86 36.26
CA GLY A 18 8.95 23.50 35.74
C GLY A 18 10.25 23.26 34.99
N LEU A 19 11.06 22.33 35.48
CA LEU A 19 12.17 21.75 34.73
C LEU A 19 11.60 21.05 33.50
N VAL A 20 11.68 21.71 32.34
CA VAL A 20 11.40 21.06 31.05
C VAL A 20 12.53 20.08 30.80
N ALA A 21 12.27 18.80 31.05
CA ALA A 21 13.20 17.75 30.65
C ALA A 21 13.41 17.85 29.12
N PRO A 22 14.65 17.78 28.63
CA PRO A 22 14.89 17.75 27.19
C PRO A 22 14.13 16.55 26.63
N THR A 23 13.23 16.82 25.69
CA THR A 23 12.58 15.78 24.91
C THR A 23 13.68 15.07 24.16
N ALA A 24 13.98 13.82 24.55
CA ALA A 24 14.91 12.99 23.79
C ALA A 24 14.33 12.88 22.37
N SER A 25 14.96 13.56 21.42
CA SER A 25 14.66 13.36 20.01
C SER A 25 15.09 11.95 19.69
N ALA A 26 14.15 11.08 19.34
CA ALA A 26 14.51 9.82 18.70
C ALA A 26 15.34 10.14 17.46
N ASP A 27 16.40 9.35 17.22
CA ASP A 27 17.15 9.47 15.98
C ASP A 27 16.20 9.31 14.79
N PRO A 28 16.36 10.08 13.71
CA PRO A 28 15.49 9.97 12.55
C PRO A 28 15.58 8.57 11.96
N LEU A 29 14.43 7.97 11.64
CA LEU A 29 14.37 6.67 10.97
C LEU A 29 15.13 6.73 9.63
N PRO A 30 15.82 5.64 9.24
CA PRO A 30 16.47 5.60 7.94
C PRO A 30 15.42 5.60 6.81
N GLY A 31 15.82 6.05 5.62
CA GLY A 31 14.98 5.91 4.42
C GLY A 31 14.73 4.45 4.08
N CYS A 32 13.54 4.14 3.57
CA CYS A 32 13.28 2.81 3.01
C CYS A 32 14.12 2.59 1.74
N VAL A 33 14.51 1.34 1.50
CA VAL A 33 15.36 0.96 0.37
C VAL A 33 14.63 -0.03 -0.54
N ASP A 34 15.07 -0.09 -1.79
CA ASP A 34 14.63 -1.07 -2.78
C ASP A 34 14.99 -2.49 -2.32
N GLY A 35 13.97 -3.35 -2.20
CA GLY A 35 14.08 -4.76 -1.82
C GLY A 35 14.44 -5.70 -2.97
N GLY A 36 14.50 -5.20 -4.22
CA GLY A 36 14.89 -5.94 -5.41
C GLY A 36 13.79 -6.79 -6.06
N PHE A 37 12.54 -6.67 -5.62
CA PHE A 37 11.40 -7.46 -6.12
C PHE A 37 10.61 -6.71 -7.19
N GLY A 38 11.08 -6.80 -8.44
CA GLY A 38 10.36 -6.39 -9.67
C GLY A 38 9.96 -4.91 -9.73
N PRO A 39 9.63 -4.35 -10.90
CA PRO A 39 9.05 -3.02 -10.99
C PRO A 39 7.53 -3.05 -10.70
N PRO A 40 7.01 -2.08 -9.92
CA PRO A 40 7.72 -1.19 -9.01
C PRO A 40 8.18 -1.96 -7.78
N VAL A 41 9.34 -1.52 -7.31
CA VAL A 41 10.12 -2.21 -6.28
C VAL A 41 9.49 -2.10 -4.91
N ASP A 42 9.55 -3.19 -4.17
CA ASP A 42 9.15 -3.22 -2.77
C ASP A 42 10.10 -2.39 -1.92
N MET A 43 9.55 -1.53 -1.08
CA MET A 43 10.29 -0.75 -0.10
C MET A 43 10.39 -1.54 1.20
N VAL A 44 11.62 -1.78 1.65
CA VAL A 44 11.93 -2.52 2.87
C VAL A 44 12.80 -1.69 3.81
N ALA A 45 12.87 -2.10 5.06
CA ALA A 45 13.87 -1.56 5.97
C ALA A 45 15.29 -1.91 5.48
N PRO A 46 16.26 -0.98 5.60
CA PRO A 46 17.64 -1.28 5.28
C PRO A 46 18.22 -2.36 6.22
N THR A 47 19.24 -3.07 5.75
CA THR A 47 19.91 -4.13 6.52
C THR A 47 20.28 -3.66 7.93
N GLY A 48 19.82 -4.40 8.94
CA GLY A 48 20.06 -4.08 10.36
C GLY A 48 19.03 -3.16 11.00
N SER A 49 18.01 -2.71 10.25
CA SER A 49 16.85 -1.98 10.78
C SER A 49 15.58 -2.82 10.64
N THR A 50 14.63 -2.60 11.55
CA THR A 50 13.25 -3.10 11.46
C THR A 50 12.25 -1.99 11.18
N ALA A 51 12.74 -0.79 10.86
CA ALA A 51 11.90 0.34 10.53
C ALA A 51 12.54 1.23 9.46
N CYS A 52 11.71 1.91 8.69
CA CYS A 52 12.15 2.91 7.73
C CYS A 52 11.05 3.94 7.45
N VAL A 53 11.43 5.05 6.82
CA VAL A 53 10.50 6.07 6.34
C VAL A 53 10.57 6.22 4.83
N LEU A 54 9.40 6.24 4.18
CA LEU A 54 9.22 6.60 2.79
C LEU A 54 8.49 7.95 2.71
N ARG A 55 8.89 8.79 1.76
CA ARG A 55 8.21 10.06 1.44
C ARG A 55 7.53 9.91 0.08
N GLY A 56 6.21 10.13 0.06
CA GLY A 56 5.45 10.15 -1.18
C GLY A 56 5.73 11.41 -1.99
N SER A 57 5.49 11.35 -3.30
CA SER A 57 5.54 12.51 -4.20
C SER A 57 4.50 13.58 -3.84
N ASP A 58 3.43 13.18 -3.15
CA ASP A 58 2.37 14.03 -2.60
C ASP A 58 2.74 14.73 -1.28
N GLY A 59 3.97 14.55 -0.80
CA GLY A 59 4.47 15.12 0.45
C GLY A 59 4.07 14.36 1.72
N TRP A 60 3.29 13.28 1.61
CA TRP A 60 2.96 12.42 2.74
C TRP A 60 4.15 11.57 3.17
N SER A 61 4.10 11.04 4.39
CA SER A 61 5.13 10.14 4.89
C SER A 61 4.56 8.85 5.45
N TYR A 62 5.31 7.78 5.22
CA TYR A 62 4.94 6.41 5.52
C TYR A 62 6.08 5.80 6.33
N GLN A 63 5.88 5.70 7.64
CA GLN A 63 6.85 5.07 8.55
C GLN A 63 6.43 3.63 8.75
N ALA A 64 7.21 2.71 8.20
CA ALA A 64 6.97 1.29 8.33
C ALA A 64 7.85 0.70 9.43
N THR A 65 7.24 -0.16 10.25
CA THR A 65 7.93 -0.99 11.24
C THR A 65 7.52 -2.44 11.01
N TRP A 66 8.49 -3.34 11.04
CA TRP A 66 8.27 -4.77 10.93
C TRP A 66 8.53 -5.45 12.27
N SER A 67 7.61 -6.33 12.67
CA SER A 67 7.75 -7.15 13.86
C SER A 67 7.50 -8.61 13.55
N GLN A 68 8.37 -9.47 14.06
CA GLN A 68 8.21 -10.92 13.94
C GLN A 68 7.15 -11.43 14.92
N GLY A 69 6.30 -12.35 14.45
CA GLY A 69 5.26 -13.03 15.22
C GLY A 69 5.79 -14.23 15.99
N ALA A 70 4.93 -15.24 16.20
CA ALA A 70 5.27 -16.42 17.02
C ALA A 70 6.17 -17.40 16.26
N THR A 71 6.10 -17.40 14.92
CA THR A 71 6.93 -18.26 14.07
C THR A 71 7.87 -17.44 13.18
N GLN A 72 8.85 -18.11 12.56
CA GLN A 72 9.77 -17.47 11.62
C GLN A 72 9.11 -16.98 10.32
N TYR A 73 7.89 -17.42 10.04
CA TYR A 73 7.13 -17.10 8.84
C TYR A 73 6.05 -16.04 9.09
N GLU A 74 5.80 -15.69 10.35
CA GLU A 74 4.82 -14.67 10.73
C GLU A 74 5.54 -13.34 10.93
N TRP A 75 5.22 -12.35 10.11
CA TRP A 75 5.60 -10.96 10.36
C TRP A 75 4.38 -10.05 10.26
N GLU A 76 4.48 -8.89 10.88
CA GLU A 76 3.52 -7.81 10.73
C GLU A 76 4.26 -6.58 10.25
N ALA A 77 3.72 -5.92 9.22
CA ALA A 77 4.09 -4.57 8.85
C ALA A 77 3.07 -3.59 9.45
N ALA A 78 3.55 -2.66 10.26
CA ALA A 78 2.78 -1.53 10.76
C ALA A 78 3.26 -0.25 10.07
N ILE A 79 2.39 0.39 9.29
CA ILE A 79 2.70 1.56 8.48
C ILE A 79 1.93 2.76 9.03
N GLN A 80 2.65 3.70 9.64
CA GLN A 80 2.08 4.98 10.06
C GLN A 80 2.09 5.95 8.89
N VAL A 81 0.92 6.47 8.57
CA VAL A 81 0.70 7.44 7.51
C VAL A 81 0.54 8.80 8.15
N ALA A 82 1.43 9.73 7.82
CA ALA A 82 1.39 11.11 8.29
C ALA A 82 1.28 12.09 7.13
N ASP A 83 0.50 13.15 7.35
CA ASP A 83 0.26 14.19 6.35
C ASP A 83 1.51 15.05 6.08
N PRO A 84 1.48 15.96 5.09
CA PRO A 84 2.62 16.82 4.79
C PRO A 84 3.04 17.77 5.94
N ARG A 85 2.20 17.94 6.97
CA ARG A 85 2.51 18.72 8.18
C ARG A 85 3.12 17.85 9.28
N GLY A 86 3.27 16.54 9.04
CA GLY A 86 3.82 15.57 9.98
C GLY A 86 2.80 15.02 10.98
N ALA A 87 1.51 15.34 10.85
CA ALA A 87 0.49 14.78 11.73
C ALA A 87 0.15 13.36 11.28
N VAL A 88 0.33 12.38 12.18
CA VAL A 88 -0.11 10.99 11.93
C VAL A 88 -1.63 10.97 11.76
N ARG A 89 -2.08 10.48 10.61
CA ARG A 89 -3.50 10.36 10.25
C ARG A 89 -4.03 8.95 10.43
N GLN A 90 -3.19 7.95 10.20
CA GLN A 90 -3.60 6.55 10.23
C GLN A 90 -2.44 5.62 10.54
N SER A 91 -2.76 4.44 11.05
CA SER A 91 -1.87 3.29 11.06
C SER A 91 -2.55 2.14 10.30
N VAL A 92 -1.87 1.63 9.27
CA VAL A 92 -2.23 0.43 8.53
C VAL A 92 -1.41 -0.73 9.07
N ARG A 93 -2.05 -1.89 9.27
CA ARG A 93 -1.38 -3.12 9.71
C ARG A 93 -1.72 -4.25 8.77
N GLU A 94 -0.72 -4.97 8.32
CA GLU A 94 -0.87 -6.14 7.47
C GLU A 94 0.03 -7.26 7.99
N GLN A 95 -0.52 -8.47 7.98
CA GLN A 95 0.31 -9.67 8.12
C GLN A 95 1.10 -9.83 6.83
N VAL A 96 2.42 -9.80 6.97
CA VAL A 96 3.39 -9.95 5.88
C VAL A 96 4.25 -11.14 6.26
N GLY A 97 4.48 -12.10 5.40
CA GLY A 97 5.10 -13.34 5.85
C GLY A 97 5.35 -14.31 4.72
N GLY A 98 6.49 -14.97 4.80
CA GLY A 98 6.98 -15.90 3.80
C GLY A 98 8.24 -16.59 4.33
N ILE A 99 8.86 -17.41 3.49
CA ILE A 99 9.82 -18.43 3.93
C ILE A 99 11.13 -17.83 4.50
N SER A 100 11.44 -16.54 4.28
CA SER A 100 12.76 -16.02 4.68
C SER A 100 12.90 -14.56 5.13
N LYS A 101 12.00 -13.63 4.76
CA LYS A 101 12.13 -12.19 5.11
C LYS A 101 10.77 -11.50 5.17
N PRO A 102 10.61 -10.42 5.95
CA PRO A 102 9.42 -9.58 5.85
C PRO A 102 9.38 -8.93 4.46
N TYR A 103 8.23 -9.03 3.80
CA TYR A 103 8.01 -8.31 2.55
C TYR A 103 7.78 -6.83 2.78
N GLY A 104 7.98 -6.06 1.71
CA GLY A 104 7.90 -4.61 1.73
C GLY A 104 6.50 -4.08 1.49
N PHE A 105 6.45 -2.77 1.27
CA PHE A 105 5.29 -2.05 0.76
C PHE A 105 5.74 -1.12 -0.35
N LYS A 106 4.81 -0.57 -1.12
CA LYS A 106 5.11 0.46 -2.10
C LYS A 106 3.96 1.44 -2.24
N LEU A 107 4.30 2.59 -2.79
CA LEU A 107 3.34 3.60 -3.21
C LEU A 107 3.20 3.49 -4.71
N TRP A 108 1.98 3.29 -5.17
CA TRP A 108 1.72 3.07 -6.58
C TRP A 108 0.36 3.62 -6.96
N ASP A 109 0.36 4.58 -7.88
CA ASP A 109 -0.86 5.10 -8.49
C ASP A 109 -1.35 4.09 -9.53
N LEU A 110 -2.24 3.19 -9.11
CA LEU A 110 -2.71 2.05 -9.91
C LEU A 110 -3.71 2.51 -10.97
N ASP A 111 -4.53 3.50 -10.69
CA ASP A 111 -5.59 3.98 -11.59
C ASP A 111 -5.28 5.35 -12.23
N GLN A 112 -4.06 5.85 -12.02
CA GLN A 112 -3.54 7.09 -12.63
C GLN A 112 -4.33 8.34 -12.23
N ASP A 113 -4.88 8.38 -11.01
CA ASP A 113 -5.60 9.55 -10.49
C ASP A 113 -4.68 10.61 -9.87
N GLY A 114 -3.36 10.33 -9.82
CA GLY A 114 -2.33 11.20 -9.27
C GLY A 114 -2.11 11.01 -7.77
N LEU A 115 -2.86 10.14 -7.10
CA LEU A 115 -2.70 9.77 -5.70
C LEU A 115 -2.27 8.30 -5.60
N PRO A 116 -1.11 8.00 -5.01
CA PRO A 116 -0.67 6.62 -4.93
C PRO A 116 -1.50 5.81 -3.93
N GLU A 117 -1.86 4.58 -4.30
CA GLU A 117 -2.25 3.54 -3.36
C GLU A 117 -1.08 3.09 -2.51
N LEU A 118 -1.38 2.67 -1.27
CA LEU A 118 -0.47 1.91 -0.44
C LEU A 118 -0.68 0.42 -0.73
N VAL A 119 0.33 -0.19 -1.37
CA VAL A 119 0.31 -1.60 -1.76
C VAL A 119 1.26 -2.37 -0.84
N VAL A 120 0.74 -3.32 -0.08
CA VAL A 120 1.51 -4.08 0.93
C VAL A 120 1.62 -5.53 0.50
N HIS A 121 2.85 -6.03 0.39
CA HIS A 121 3.12 -7.40 0.01
C HIS A 121 2.89 -8.33 1.20
N LYS A 122 1.96 -9.29 1.07
CA LYS A 122 1.58 -10.21 2.13
C LYS A 122 2.37 -11.51 2.11
N ASP A 123 2.48 -12.17 0.95
CA ASP A 123 2.99 -13.54 0.83
C ASP A 123 3.41 -13.83 -0.62
N ASP A 124 4.49 -14.57 -0.84
CA ASP A 124 4.84 -15.16 -2.14
C ASP A 124 4.22 -16.56 -2.20
N GLY A 125 2.98 -16.67 -2.67
CA GLY A 125 2.36 -17.95 -2.97
C GLY A 125 3.10 -18.65 -4.11
N ALA A 126 4.13 -19.45 -3.79
CA ALA A 126 4.94 -20.35 -4.63
C ALA A 126 5.57 -19.78 -5.94
N GLN A 127 5.27 -18.53 -6.31
CA GLN A 127 5.74 -17.76 -7.47
C GLN A 127 5.01 -16.42 -7.62
N ASN A 128 3.85 -16.24 -6.98
CA ASN A 128 2.99 -15.07 -7.15
C ASN A 128 2.81 -14.35 -5.83
N GLY A 129 3.19 -13.07 -5.78
CA GLY A 129 2.98 -12.22 -4.61
C GLY A 129 1.49 -11.94 -4.41
N ILE A 130 1.00 -12.02 -3.19
CA ILE A 130 -0.32 -11.53 -2.79
C ILE A 130 -0.14 -10.14 -2.22
N TRP A 131 -0.89 -9.17 -2.73
CA TRP A 131 -0.79 -7.76 -2.38
C TRP A 131 -2.09 -7.29 -1.75
N SER A 132 -2.06 -6.70 -0.56
CA SER A 132 -3.17 -5.89 -0.04
C SER A 132 -3.07 -4.48 -0.61
N VAL A 133 -4.19 -3.92 -1.06
CA VAL A 133 -4.26 -2.56 -1.58
C VAL A 133 -5.10 -1.70 -0.66
N TRP A 134 -4.53 -0.57 -0.29
CA TRP A 134 -5.16 0.48 0.48
C TRP A 134 -5.20 1.72 -0.40
N ARG A 135 -6.41 2.20 -0.70
CA ARG A 135 -6.66 3.36 -1.56
C ARG A 135 -6.99 4.57 -0.72
N ARG A 136 -6.50 5.75 -1.11
CA ARG A 136 -6.86 7.02 -0.48
C ARG A 136 -7.69 7.84 -1.47
N PRO A 137 -9.03 7.85 -1.33
CA PRO A 137 -9.90 8.66 -2.17
C PRO A 137 -9.53 10.14 -2.13
N ALA A 138 -9.71 10.86 -3.24
CA ALA A 138 -9.33 12.29 -3.33
C ALA A 138 -10.03 13.20 -2.30
N ASP A 139 -11.23 12.83 -1.86
CA ASP A 139 -12.02 13.55 -0.86
C ASP A 139 -11.77 13.07 0.58
N ASN A 140 -10.91 12.07 0.77
CA ASN A 140 -10.63 11.46 2.06
C ASN A 140 -9.14 11.45 2.37
N ALA A 141 -8.78 11.99 3.54
CA ALA A 141 -7.39 11.99 4.00
C ALA A 141 -6.89 10.61 4.50
N LEU A 142 -7.79 9.62 4.59
CA LEU A 142 -7.49 8.29 5.12
C LEU A 142 -7.53 7.23 4.03
N PHE A 143 -6.62 6.26 4.15
CA PHE A 143 -6.61 5.06 3.35
C PHE A 143 -7.74 4.11 3.76
N GLN A 144 -8.42 3.54 2.78
CA GLN A 144 -9.45 2.51 2.90
C GLN A 144 -8.95 1.23 2.24
N ARG A 145 -9.27 0.07 2.81
CA ARG A 145 -8.86 -1.21 2.24
C ARG A 145 -9.68 -1.48 0.98
N ALA A 146 -9.03 -1.41 -0.18
CA ALA A 146 -9.66 -1.62 -1.48
C ALA A 146 -9.77 -3.10 -1.85
N GLY A 147 -8.90 -3.95 -1.32
CA GLY A 147 -8.93 -5.38 -1.56
C GLY A 147 -7.55 -6.01 -1.57
N SER A 148 -7.42 -7.10 -2.31
CA SER A 148 -6.14 -7.76 -2.56
C SER A 148 -6.15 -8.45 -3.92
N PHE A 149 -4.98 -8.56 -4.54
CA PHE A 149 -4.78 -9.32 -5.76
C PHE A 149 -3.50 -10.16 -5.68
N GLY A 150 -3.44 -11.24 -6.44
CA GLY A 150 -2.22 -12.02 -6.65
C GLY A 150 -1.56 -11.63 -7.97
N ALA A 151 -0.27 -11.33 -7.96
CA ALA A 151 0.47 -10.98 -9.17
C ALA A 151 1.99 -11.13 -9.01
N VAL A 152 2.68 -11.49 -10.10
CA VAL A 152 4.12 -11.29 -10.27
C VAL A 152 4.47 -9.87 -10.69
N ALA A 153 3.55 -9.20 -11.38
CA ALA A 153 3.70 -7.84 -11.84
C ALA A 153 2.34 -7.18 -11.99
N THR A 154 2.31 -5.87 -11.77
CA THR A 154 1.11 -5.06 -12.01
C THR A 154 1.48 -3.88 -12.90
N LEU A 155 0.54 -3.36 -13.69
CA LEU A 155 0.80 -2.25 -14.61
C LEU A 155 -0.41 -1.31 -14.57
N PRO A 156 -0.24 -0.01 -14.26
CA PRO A 156 -1.31 0.97 -14.39
C PRO A 156 -1.72 1.11 -15.86
N GLU A 157 -3.02 1.17 -16.10
CA GLU A 157 -3.63 1.31 -17.42
C GLU A 157 -4.43 2.61 -17.51
N GLU A 158 -4.50 3.17 -18.71
CA GLU A 158 -5.31 4.37 -18.96
C GLU A 158 -6.79 4.15 -18.63
N GLY A 159 -7.44 5.19 -18.11
CA GLY A 159 -8.88 5.18 -17.84
C GLY A 159 -9.26 4.52 -16.52
N GLY A 160 -8.33 4.47 -15.57
CA GLY A 160 -8.60 3.99 -14.21
C GLY A 160 -8.51 2.48 -14.04
N PHE A 161 -7.78 1.81 -14.91
CA PHE A 161 -7.60 0.36 -14.88
C PHE A 161 -6.18 0.01 -14.44
N PHE A 162 -5.96 -1.25 -14.09
CA PHE A 162 -4.63 -1.81 -13.95
C PHE A 162 -4.63 -3.30 -14.31
N LEU A 163 -3.50 -3.78 -14.81
CA LEU A 163 -3.30 -5.18 -15.14
C LEU A 163 -2.53 -5.86 -14.03
N ALA A 164 -3.02 -7.00 -13.55
CA ALA A 164 -2.30 -7.93 -12.69
C ALA A 164 -1.90 -9.17 -13.51
N LEU A 165 -0.60 -9.48 -13.54
CA LEU A 165 -0.04 -10.64 -14.23
C LEU A 165 0.21 -11.74 -13.21
N TRP A 166 -0.37 -12.91 -13.45
CA TRP A 166 -0.24 -14.10 -12.62
C TRP A 166 0.55 -15.16 -13.40
N HIS A 167 1.67 -15.63 -12.85
CA HIS A 167 2.44 -16.74 -13.41
C HIS A 167 1.82 -18.09 -13.02
N MET A 168 1.40 -18.87 -14.02
CA MET A 168 0.77 -20.18 -13.83
C MET A 168 1.78 -21.32 -14.00
N SER A 169 2.59 -21.27 -15.05
CA SER A 169 3.60 -22.29 -15.37
C SER A 169 4.64 -21.72 -16.34
N ALA A 170 5.61 -22.54 -16.78
CA ALA A 170 6.69 -22.12 -17.67
C ALA A 170 6.17 -21.63 -19.05
N GLY A 171 5.86 -20.32 -19.12
CA GLY A 171 5.33 -19.65 -20.30
C GLY A 171 3.82 -19.37 -20.26
N GLU A 172 3.11 -19.82 -19.24
CA GLU A 172 1.67 -19.56 -19.10
C GLU A 172 1.42 -18.48 -18.06
N HIS A 173 0.72 -17.43 -18.48
CA HIS A 173 0.33 -16.34 -17.60
C HIS A 173 -1.17 -16.13 -17.69
N THR A 174 -1.80 -15.92 -16.53
CA THR A 174 -3.14 -15.34 -16.47
C THR A 174 -2.97 -13.84 -16.29
N ARG A 175 -3.72 -13.06 -17.06
CA ARG A 175 -3.75 -11.61 -17.01
C ARG A 175 -5.12 -11.20 -16.51
N ARG A 176 -5.16 -10.29 -15.54
CA ARG A 176 -6.38 -9.77 -14.96
C ARG A 176 -6.42 -8.26 -15.11
N LEU A 177 -7.47 -7.76 -15.73
CA LEU A 177 -7.76 -6.33 -15.83
C LEU A 177 -8.70 -5.98 -14.69
N ASP A 178 -8.23 -5.09 -13.83
CA ASP A 178 -8.91 -4.62 -12.64
C ASP A 178 -9.13 -3.12 -12.71
N ARG A 179 -10.01 -2.61 -11.84
CA ARG A 179 -10.19 -1.19 -11.55
C ARG A 179 -10.73 -1.03 -10.14
N PHE A 180 -10.81 0.22 -9.69
CA PHE A 180 -11.64 0.56 -8.52
C PHE A 180 -13.09 0.83 -8.95
N ASP A 181 -14.04 0.36 -8.14
CA ASP A 181 -15.46 0.67 -8.28
C ASP A 181 -15.84 1.96 -7.53
N GLN A 182 -17.14 2.24 -7.44
CA GLN A 182 -17.66 3.44 -6.78
C GLN A 182 -17.43 3.44 -5.27
N ASP A 183 -17.24 2.27 -4.67
CA ASP A 183 -16.95 2.08 -3.25
C ASP A 183 -15.44 2.00 -2.99
N ASN A 184 -14.61 2.34 -4.00
CA ASN A 184 -13.15 2.23 -3.98
C ASN A 184 -12.63 0.80 -3.79
N ALA A 185 -13.45 -0.22 -4.06
CA ALA A 185 -13.04 -1.61 -4.00
C ALA A 185 -12.45 -2.07 -5.33
N ILE A 186 -11.48 -2.99 -5.28
CA ILE A 186 -10.93 -3.63 -6.47
C ILE A 186 -11.97 -4.57 -7.05
N VAL A 187 -12.31 -4.38 -8.31
CA VAL A 187 -13.23 -5.24 -9.07
C VAL A 187 -12.54 -5.81 -10.30
N GLU A 188 -12.74 -7.11 -10.50
CA GLU A 188 -12.32 -7.82 -11.71
C GLU A 188 -13.20 -7.40 -12.89
N VAL A 189 -12.57 -6.81 -13.90
CA VAL A 189 -13.24 -6.40 -15.14
C VAL A 189 -13.15 -7.52 -16.15
N ALA A 190 -11.97 -8.11 -16.30
CA ALA A 190 -11.70 -9.11 -17.31
C ALA A 190 -10.49 -9.98 -16.93
N VAL A 191 -10.49 -11.24 -17.39
CA VAL A 191 -9.37 -12.17 -17.24
C VAL A 191 -9.10 -12.80 -18.60
N GLY A 192 -7.85 -12.82 -18.99
CA GLY A 192 -7.37 -13.54 -20.16
C GLY A 192 -6.22 -14.46 -19.81
N ASP A 193 -6.08 -15.53 -20.57
CA ASP A 193 -4.96 -16.45 -20.43
C ASP A 193 -4.06 -16.31 -21.65
N ASP A 194 -2.77 -16.27 -21.38
CA ASP A 194 -1.73 -16.17 -22.38
C ASP A 194 -0.85 -17.42 -22.31
N ALA A 195 -1.06 -18.32 -23.27
CA ALA A 195 -0.27 -19.52 -23.44
C ALA A 195 0.98 -19.22 -24.28
N ILE A 196 1.88 -18.34 -23.83
CA ILE A 196 3.22 -18.21 -24.43
C ILE A 196 4.12 -19.33 -23.91
N SER A 197 3.77 -20.57 -24.22
CA SER A 197 4.69 -21.66 -23.96
C SER A 197 6.00 -21.40 -24.74
N ARG A 198 7.17 -21.54 -24.08
CA ARG A 198 8.49 -21.51 -24.76
C ARG A 198 8.58 -22.55 -25.89
N THR A 199 7.67 -23.52 -25.95
CA THR A 199 7.59 -24.58 -26.95
C THR A 199 6.53 -24.33 -28.03
N SER A 200 5.75 -23.25 -27.95
CA SER A 200 4.73 -22.88 -28.96
C SER A 200 4.85 -21.40 -29.34
N PRO A 201 5.75 -21.04 -30.29
CA PRO A 201 5.74 -19.73 -30.90
C PRO A 201 4.42 -19.55 -31.66
N GLY A 202 3.52 -18.73 -31.12
CA GLY A 202 2.15 -18.56 -31.62
C GLY A 202 1.05 -18.60 -30.55
N GLY A 203 1.40 -18.55 -29.25
CA GLY A 203 0.42 -18.39 -28.18
C GLY A 203 -0.58 -17.27 -28.47
N THR A 204 -1.86 -17.58 -28.38
CA THR A 204 -2.94 -16.61 -28.53
C THR A 204 -3.38 -16.18 -27.14
N CYS A 205 -3.28 -14.88 -26.83
CA CYS A 205 -3.96 -14.36 -25.66
C CYS A 205 -5.46 -14.32 -25.95
N GLU A 206 -6.22 -15.00 -25.11
CA GLU A 206 -7.68 -15.09 -25.22
C GLU A 206 -8.34 -14.61 -23.93
N LEU A 207 -9.45 -13.90 -24.10
CA LEU A 207 -10.27 -13.47 -22.98
C LEU A 207 -11.11 -14.65 -22.50
N THR A 208 -10.90 -15.09 -21.27
CA THR A 208 -11.50 -16.30 -20.70
C THR A 208 -12.63 -16.01 -19.73
N LYS A 209 -12.64 -14.82 -19.12
CA LYS A 209 -13.70 -14.39 -18.20
C LYS A 209 -13.88 -12.88 -18.22
N THR A 210 -15.11 -12.44 -17.97
CA THR A 210 -15.43 -11.02 -17.79
C THR A 210 -16.32 -10.81 -16.57
N GLY A 211 -16.11 -9.68 -15.88
CA GLY A 211 -17.08 -9.08 -14.98
C GLY A 211 -18.11 -8.27 -15.77
N ASP A 212 -18.59 -7.17 -15.19
CA ASP A 212 -19.51 -6.24 -15.86
C ASP A 212 -18.72 -5.23 -16.72
N LEU A 213 -18.45 -5.61 -17.97
CA LEU A 213 -17.75 -4.75 -18.92
C LEU A 213 -18.51 -3.44 -19.20
N ALA A 214 -19.84 -3.49 -19.21
CA ALA A 214 -20.66 -2.31 -19.50
C ALA A 214 -20.56 -1.27 -18.37
N ALA A 215 -20.61 -1.72 -17.11
CA ALA A 215 -20.35 -0.86 -15.96
C ALA A 215 -18.90 -0.32 -15.96
N ALA A 216 -17.96 -1.10 -16.49
CA ALA A 216 -16.58 -0.66 -16.68
C ALA A 216 -16.40 0.29 -17.87
N GLY A 217 -17.41 0.49 -18.73
CA GLY A 217 -17.31 1.32 -19.93
C GLY A 217 -16.50 0.68 -21.05
N LEU A 218 -16.39 -0.65 -21.08
CA LEU A 218 -15.66 -1.42 -22.08
C LEU A 218 -16.59 -2.31 -22.89
N THR A 219 -16.23 -2.52 -24.16
CA THR A 219 -16.72 -3.66 -24.94
C THR A 219 -15.83 -4.88 -24.72
N TRP A 220 -16.30 -6.05 -25.17
CA TRP A 220 -15.49 -7.28 -25.20
C TRP A 220 -14.15 -7.08 -25.92
N GLU A 221 -14.19 -6.49 -27.11
CA GLU A 221 -12.97 -6.27 -27.92
C GLU A 221 -12.01 -5.30 -27.24
N GLN A 222 -12.50 -4.25 -26.59
CA GLN A 222 -11.65 -3.31 -25.85
C GLN A 222 -11.00 -3.98 -24.63
N ALA A 223 -11.74 -4.83 -23.91
CA ALA A 223 -11.19 -5.58 -22.79
C ALA A 223 -10.12 -6.58 -23.25
N LYS A 224 -10.39 -7.32 -24.35
CA LYS A 224 -9.43 -8.23 -24.97
C LYS A 224 -8.18 -7.50 -25.43
N GLU A 225 -8.33 -6.37 -26.14
CA GLU A 225 -7.19 -5.59 -26.63
C GLU A 225 -6.28 -5.11 -25.48
N ARG A 226 -6.87 -4.62 -24.39
CA ARG A 226 -6.12 -4.19 -23.20
C ARG A 226 -5.37 -5.36 -22.56
N LEU A 227 -6.05 -6.49 -22.35
CA LEU A 227 -5.42 -7.67 -21.75
C LEU A 227 -4.31 -8.26 -22.61
N CYS A 228 -4.52 -8.32 -23.93
CA CYS A 228 -3.71 -9.09 -24.86
C CYS A 228 -2.65 -8.30 -25.61
N ARG A 229 -2.44 -7.02 -25.25
CA ARG A 229 -1.31 -6.24 -25.77
C ARG A 229 0.03 -6.85 -25.34
N GLU A 230 1.07 -6.66 -26.13
CA GLU A 230 2.45 -7.02 -25.74
C GLU A 230 3.03 -5.95 -24.80
N TRP A 231 3.74 -6.38 -23.75
CA TRP A 231 4.30 -5.54 -22.68
C TRP A 231 5.77 -5.87 -22.45
#